data_AF-A0A8C4VN05-F1
#
_entry.id   AF-A0A8C4VN05-F1
#
_cell.length_a   1.000
_cell.length_b   1.000
_cell.length_c   1.000
_cell.angle_alpha   90.00
_cell.angle_beta   90.00
_cell.angle_gamma   90.00
#
_symmetry.space_group_name_H-M   'P 1'
#
loop_
_entity.id
_entity.type
_entity.pdbx_description
1 polymer ?
#
loop_
_entity_poly.entity_id
_entity_poly.type
_entity_poly.pdbx_seq_one_letter_code
_entity_poly.pdbx_strand_id
1 'polypeptide(L)'
;MNKPLVDAEGYPRADVDVYRVRAGRHNIICLQNDHKVLMLQVEKALHQLHAREKVKQAKDEPEAQAEAMNQNQNLPQPFAGVNGVTPGSPTSISRLQVDDEIINCKYIITKWGGSKLCFS
;
A
#
# COMPACT_ATOMS: atom_id res chain seq x y z
N MET A 1 -10.41 25.33 27.81
CA MET A 1 -10.41 24.90 29.24
C MET A 1 -10.21 26.04 30.24
N ASN A 2 -10.20 27.32 29.84
CA ASN A 2 -9.56 28.37 30.65
C ASN A 2 -10.52 29.35 31.34
N LYS A 3 -11.81 29.03 31.42
CA LYS A 3 -12.78 29.90 32.11
C LYS A 3 -12.59 29.82 33.63
N PRO A 4 -12.56 30.94 34.37
CA PRO A 4 -12.49 30.91 35.83
C PRO A 4 -13.70 30.18 36.41
N LEU A 5 -13.48 29.41 37.48
CA LEU A 5 -14.52 28.65 38.21
C LEU A 5 -15.05 29.39 39.44
N VAL A 6 -14.54 30.60 39.65
CA VAL A 6 -14.90 31.52 40.72
C VAL A 6 -15.53 32.76 40.10
N ASP A 7 -16.44 33.38 40.83
CA ASP A 7 -17.03 34.67 40.48
C ASP A 7 -16.06 35.84 40.80
N ALA A 8 -16.55 37.08 40.65
CA ALA A 8 -15.77 38.29 40.87
C ALA A 8 -15.45 38.54 42.36
N GLU A 9 -16.17 37.90 43.27
CA GLU A 9 -16.05 38.04 44.72
C GLU A 9 -15.19 36.93 45.33
N GLY A 10 -14.84 35.91 44.53
CA GLY A 10 -13.96 34.80 44.93
C GLY A 10 -14.72 33.57 45.42
N TYR A 11 -16.04 33.52 45.26
CA TYR A 11 -16.87 32.38 45.66
C TYR A 11 -17.04 31.38 44.50
N PRO A 12 -17.20 30.07 44.82
CA PRO A 12 -17.53 29.07 43.83
C PRO A 12 -18.83 29.44 43.10
N ARG A 13 -18.78 29.42 41.77
CA ARG A 13 -19.94 29.74 40.94
C ARG A 13 -21.13 28.83 41.26
N ALA A 14 -22.29 29.40 41.52
CA ALA A 14 -23.51 28.65 41.82
C ALA A 14 -24.21 28.07 40.58
N ASP A 15 -23.92 28.60 39.39
CA ASP A 15 -24.44 28.17 38.10
C ASP A 15 -23.77 26.89 37.56
N VAL A 16 -22.63 26.48 38.13
CA VAL A 16 -21.82 25.38 37.62
C VAL A 16 -21.32 24.51 38.77
N ASP A 17 -21.39 23.19 38.60
CA ASP A 17 -20.73 22.25 39.50
C ASP A 17 -19.20 22.33 39.32
N VAL A 18 -18.57 23.19 40.13
CA VAL A 18 -17.12 23.44 40.12
C VAL A 18 -16.31 22.16 40.32
N TYR A 19 -16.80 21.23 41.15
CA TYR A 19 -16.10 19.98 41.44
C TYR A 19 -16.05 19.08 40.20
N ARG A 20 -17.20 18.84 39.57
CA ARG A 20 -17.27 18.04 38.34
C ARG A 20 -16.51 18.66 37.20
N VAL A 21 -16.59 19.99 37.04
CA VAL A 21 -15.83 20.67 36.00
C VAL A 21 -14.34 20.52 36.25
N ARG A 22 -13.86 20.73 37.48
CA ARG A 22 -12.43 20.55 37.82
C ARG A 22 -11.93 19.15 37.48
N ALA A 23 -12.68 18.11 37.86
CA ALA A 23 -12.35 16.73 37.53
C ALA A 23 -12.33 16.50 36.01
N GLY A 24 -13.35 17.00 35.29
CA GLY A 24 -13.39 16.91 33.83
C GLY A 24 -12.25 17.64 33.14
N ARG A 25 -11.86 18.83 33.63
CA ARG A 25 -10.70 19.57 33.11
C ARG A 25 -9.41 18.80 33.28
N HIS A 26 -9.20 18.23 34.46
CA HIS A 26 -8.03 17.43 34.76
C HIS A 26 -7.93 16.23 33.83
N ASN A 27 -9.01 15.45 33.71
CA ASN A 27 -9.05 14.26 32.85
C ASN A 27 -8.73 14.60 31.39
N ILE A 28 -9.33 15.67 30.86
CA ILE A 28 -9.08 16.12 29.49
C ILE A 28 -7.62 16.53 29.29
N ILE A 29 -7.02 17.23 30.26
CA ILE A 29 -5.61 17.63 30.17
C ILE A 29 -4.70 16.39 30.19
N CYS A 30 -4.96 15.42 31.06
CA CYS A 30 -4.22 14.16 31.10
C CYS A 30 -4.29 13.43 29.75
N LEU A 31 -5.50 13.24 29.22
CA LEU A 31 -5.69 12.59 27.92
C LEU A 31 -4.99 13.34 26.77
N GLN A 32 -5.02 14.67 26.79
CA GLN A 32 -4.32 15.48 25.79
C GLN A 32 -2.80 15.33 25.88
N ASN A 33 -2.26 15.23 27.09
CA ASN A 33 -0.83 15.01 27.30
C ASN A 33 -0.42 13.62 26.86
N ASP A 34 -1.18 12.59 27.26
CA ASP A 34 -0.92 11.21 26.87
C ASP A 34 -0.96 11.04 25.35
N HIS A 35 -1.96 11.65 24.70
CA HIS A 35 -2.05 11.67 23.24
C HIS A 35 -0.81 12.32 22.59
N LYS A 36 -0.35 13.46 23.10
CA LYS A 36 0.87 14.11 22.59
C LYS A 36 2.10 13.21 22.74
N VAL A 37 2.23 12.53 23.89
CA VAL A 37 3.34 11.59 24.14
C VAL A 37 3.29 10.42 23.17
N LEU A 38 2.12 9.80 22.99
CA LEU A 38 1.94 8.68 22.07
C LEU A 38 2.24 9.08 20.63
N MET A 39 1.78 10.24 20.18
CA MET A 39 2.07 10.75 18.84
C MET A 39 3.57 10.92 18.59
N LEU A 40 4.30 11.49 19.55
CA LEU A 40 5.76 11.63 19.44
C LEU A 40 6.48 10.28 19.37
N GLN A 41 5.99 9.27 20.09
CA GLN A 41 6.54 7.92 20.04
C GLN A 41 6.32 7.28 18.66
N VAL A 42 5.12 7.43 18.09
CA VAL A 42 4.79 6.95 16.74
C VAL A 42 5.68 7.61 15.69
N GLU A 43 5.83 8.93 15.74
CA GLU A 43 6.69 9.68 14.83
C GLU A 43 8.15 9.19 14.93
N LYS A 44 8.66 9.04 16.14
CA LYS A 44 10.02 8.52 16.37
C LYS A 44 10.21 7.11 15.83
N ALA A 45 9.25 6.21 16.06
CA ALA A 45 9.31 4.85 15.56
C ALA A 45 9.31 4.80 14.03
N LEU A 46 8.50 5.65 13.38
CA LEU A 46 8.45 5.75 11.92
C LEU A 46 9.77 6.27 11.34
N HIS A 47 10.33 7.34 11.93
CA HIS A 47 11.65 7.84 11.53
C HIS A 47 12.75 6.80 11.70
N GLN A 48 12.72 6.01 12.78
CA GLN A 48 13.68 4.93 12.99
C GLN A 48 13.54 3.80 11.96
N LEU A 49 12.32 3.44 11.57
CA LEU A 49 12.07 2.43 10.55
C LEU A 49 12.60 2.89 9.19
N HIS A 50 12.24 4.09 8.74
CA HIS A 50 12.72 4.63 7.47
C HIS A 50 14.24 4.84 7.47
N ALA A 51 14.84 5.26 8.59
CA ALA A 51 16.29 5.37 8.69
C ALA A 51 16.98 4.00 8.53
N ARG A 52 16.41 2.94 9.11
CA ARG A 52 16.92 1.56 8.95
C ARG A 52 16.75 1.06 7.52
N GLU A 53 15.61 1.32 6.89
CA GLU A 53 15.36 0.94 5.50
C GLU A 53 16.30 1.63 4.52
N LYS A 54 16.56 2.93 4.69
CA LYS A 54 17.57 3.64 3.88
C LYS A 54 18.96 3.02 4.00
N VAL A 55 19.36 2.58 5.20
CA VAL A 55 20.65 1.92 5.41
C VAL A 55 20.69 0.52 4.77
N LYS A 56 19.57 -0.21 4.79
CA LYS A 56 19.47 -1.51 4.10
C LYS A 56 19.44 -1.34 2.59
N GLN A 57 18.60 -0.46 2.06
CA GLN A 57 18.58 -0.13 0.63
C GLN A 57 19.93 0.34 0.12
N ALA A 58 20.68 1.16 0.86
CA ALA A 58 22.02 1.55 0.45
C ALA A 58 23.03 0.38 0.41
N LYS A 59 22.78 -0.70 1.16
CA LYS A 59 23.56 -1.95 1.10
C LYS A 59 23.05 -2.92 0.02
N ASP A 60 21.74 -2.95 -0.21
CA ASP A 60 21.09 -3.89 -1.12
C ASP A 60 21.01 -3.35 -2.57
N GLU A 61 21.10 -2.04 -2.80
CA GLU A 61 21.20 -1.39 -4.13
C GLU A 61 22.30 -1.97 -5.04
N PRO A 62 23.56 -2.17 -4.58
CA PRO A 62 24.58 -2.78 -5.43
C PRO A 62 24.32 -4.28 -5.71
N GLU A 63 23.63 -4.99 -4.81
CA GLU A 63 23.32 -6.42 -5.00
C GLU A 63 22.09 -6.62 -5.90
N ALA A 64 21.04 -5.81 -5.72
CA ALA A 64 19.83 -5.84 -6.54
C ALA A 64 20.07 -5.35 -7.98
N GLN A 65 20.98 -4.40 -8.22
CA GLN A 65 21.37 -4.00 -9.57
C GLN A 65 22.11 -5.14 -10.32
N ALA A 66 22.94 -5.91 -9.60
CA ALA A 66 23.60 -7.08 -10.17
C ALA A 66 22.60 -8.21 -10.48
N GLU A 67 21.60 -8.41 -9.62
CA GLU A 67 20.52 -9.39 -9.85
C GLU A 67 19.55 -8.96 -10.97
N ALA A 68 19.21 -7.67 -11.07
CA ALA A 68 18.34 -7.15 -12.14
C ALA A 68 19.00 -7.22 -13.53
N MET A 69 20.32 -7.01 -13.62
CA MET A 69 21.07 -7.25 -14.87
C MET A 69 21.04 -8.72 -15.29
N ASN A 70 21.01 -9.66 -14.33
CA ASN A 70 20.91 -11.09 -14.60
C ASN A 70 19.47 -11.49 -14.99
N GLN A 71 18.44 -10.89 -14.38
CA GLN A 71 17.04 -11.17 -14.70
C GLN A 71 16.61 -10.67 -16.10
N ASN A 72 17.22 -9.60 -16.62
CA ASN A 72 17.02 -9.18 -18.02
C ASN A 72 17.53 -10.20 -19.06
N GLN A 73 18.47 -11.08 -18.69
CA GLN A 73 18.91 -12.20 -19.54
C GLN A 73 17.91 -13.37 -19.51
N ASN A 74 16.92 -13.34 -18.60
CA ASN A 74 15.96 -14.42 -18.37
C ASN A 74 14.52 -13.99 -18.65
N LEU A 75 14.32 -12.86 -19.33
CA LEU A 75 13.02 -12.49 -19.89
C LEU A 75 12.67 -13.50 -21.00
N PRO A 76 11.53 -14.21 -20.89
CA PRO A 76 11.13 -15.16 -21.93
C PRO A 76 10.96 -14.43 -23.26
N GLN A 77 11.75 -14.80 -24.26
CA GLN A 77 11.60 -14.27 -25.61
C GLN A 77 10.25 -14.71 -26.17
N PRO A 78 9.51 -13.82 -26.85
CA PRO A 78 8.31 -14.20 -27.56
C PRO A 78 8.63 -15.28 -28.60
N PHE A 79 7.86 -16.37 -28.61
CA PHE A 79 8.14 -17.52 -29.48
C PHE A 79 7.17 -17.64 -30.66
N ALA A 80 6.08 -16.87 -30.66
CA ALA A 80 5.09 -16.89 -31.73
C ALA A 80 4.34 -15.55 -31.81
N GLY A 81 4.02 -15.10 -33.03
CA GLY A 81 3.12 -13.99 -33.30
C GLY A 81 1.73 -14.49 -33.74
N VAL A 82 0.69 -13.71 -33.47
CA VAL A 82 -0.67 -14.01 -33.92
C VAL A 82 -0.87 -13.57 -35.37
N ASN A 83 -0.92 -14.54 -36.29
CA ASN A 83 -1.06 -14.26 -37.73
C ASN A 83 -2.50 -14.00 -38.21
N GLY A 84 -3.52 -14.27 -37.39
CA GLY A 84 -4.91 -14.10 -37.79
C GLY A 84 -5.92 -14.49 -36.73
N VAL A 85 -7.02 -13.74 -36.65
CA VAL A 85 -8.11 -13.96 -35.69
C VAL A 85 -9.43 -14.15 -36.45
N THR A 86 -10.07 -15.30 -36.27
CA THR A 86 -11.38 -15.59 -36.87
C THR A 86 -12.50 -14.99 -36.00
N PRO A 87 -13.50 -14.28 -36.59
CA PRO A 87 -14.62 -13.73 -35.83
C PRO A 87 -15.45 -14.85 -35.18
N GLY A 88 -15.73 -14.72 -33.88
CA GLY A 88 -16.46 -15.72 -33.09
C GLY A 88 -15.60 -16.83 -32.47
N SER A 89 -14.28 -16.80 -32.66
CA SER A 89 -13.35 -17.71 -31.98
C SER A 89 -13.04 -17.23 -30.55
N PRO A 90 -12.55 -18.10 -29.65
CA PRO A 90 -12.10 -17.72 -28.31
C PRO A 90 -11.06 -16.59 -28.34
N THR A 91 -10.20 -16.56 -29.35
CA THR A 91 -9.16 -15.53 -29.56
C THR A 91 -9.77 -14.14 -29.78
N SER A 92 -10.90 -14.06 -30.48
CA SER A 92 -11.64 -12.80 -30.70
C SER A 92 -12.31 -12.31 -29.42
N ILE A 93 -12.85 -13.22 -28.60
CA ILE A 93 -13.49 -12.89 -27.31
C ILE A 93 -12.45 -12.43 -26.29
N SER A 94 -11.25 -13.03 -26.33
CA SER A 94 -10.13 -12.70 -25.44
C SER A 94 -9.38 -11.42 -25.85
N ARG A 95 -9.89 -10.65 -26.83
CA ARG A 95 -9.29 -9.39 -27.34
C ARG A 95 -7.85 -9.50 -27.85
N LEU A 96 -7.42 -10.71 -28.24
CA LEU A 96 -6.13 -10.87 -28.90
C LEU A 96 -6.24 -10.30 -30.32
N GLN A 97 -5.25 -9.51 -30.73
CA GLN A 97 -5.18 -8.85 -32.03
C GLN A 97 -4.14 -9.52 -32.93
N VAL A 98 -4.26 -9.25 -34.23
CA VAL A 98 -3.21 -9.60 -35.20
C VAL A 98 -1.97 -8.80 -34.84
N ASP A 99 -0.79 -9.42 -34.91
CA ASP A 99 0.51 -8.88 -34.51
C ASP A 99 0.81 -8.88 -33.00
N ASP A 100 -0.03 -9.50 -32.16
CA ASP A 100 0.30 -9.75 -30.76
C ASP A 100 1.42 -10.80 -30.62
N GLU A 101 2.39 -10.52 -29.73
CA GLU A 101 3.52 -11.39 -29.42
C GLU A 101 3.24 -12.30 -28.21
N ILE A 102 3.40 -13.62 -28.39
CA ILE A 102 3.12 -14.62 -27.37
C ILE A 102 4.40 -14.97 -26.60
N ILE A 103 4.40 -14.68 -25.30
CA ILE A 103 5.55 -14.84 -24.41
C ILE A 103 5.51 -16.18 -23.65
N ASN A 104 4.33 -16.70 -23.31
CA ASN A 104 4.19 -17.96 -22.57
C ASN A 104 2.85 -18.65 -22.88
N CYS A 105 2.86 -19.97 -23.09
CA CYS A 105 1.66 -20.77 -23.30
C CYS A 105 1.70 -22.01 -22.40
N LYS A 106 0.76 -22.11 -21.46
CA LYS A 106 0.78 -23.11 -20.38
C LYS A 106 0.25 -24.49 -20.80
N TYR A 107 -0.58 -24.57 -21.84
CA TYR A 107 -1.18 -25.81 -22.31
C TYR A 107 -1.18 -25.87 -23.84
N ILE A 108 -0.46 -26.85 -24.41
CA ILE A 108 -0.51 -27.16 -25.84
C ILE A 108 -1.30 -28.45 -26.00
N ILE A 109 -2.50 -28.37 -26.60
CA ILE A 109 -3.29 -29.54 -26.95
C ILE A 109 -3.00 -29.86 -28.42
N THR A 110 -2.24 -30.90 -28.70
CA THR A 110 -2.01 -31.39 -30.07
C THR A 110 -3.21 -32.22 -30.53
N LYS A 111 -4.28 -31.58 -31.00
CA LYS A 111 -5.21 -32.29 -31.90
C LYS A 111 -4.57 -32.39 -33.27
N TRP A 112 -4.25 -33.63 -33.66
CA TRP A 112 -3.99 -34.02 -35.04
C TRP A 112 -5.19 -33.59 -35.90
N GLY A 113 -4.93 -32.72 -36.87
CA GLY A 113 -5.96 -32.14 -37.74
C GLY A 113 -6.03 -30.62 -37.66
N GLY A 114 -5.09 -29.94 -38.30
CA GLY A 114 -5.31 -28.68 -39.02
C GLY A 114 -5.71 -27.40 -38.27
N SER A 115 -5.92 -27.37 -36.95
CA SER A 115 -6.27 -26.12 -36.27
C SER A 115 -5.86 -26.15 -34.79
N LYS A 116 -4.76 -25.46 -34.45
CA LYS A 116 -4.37 -25.22 -33.06
C LYS A 116 -5.31 -24.16 -32.47
N LEU A 117 -6.17 -24.56 -31.54
CA LEU A 117 -6.99 -23.66 -30.74
C LEU A 117 -6.40 -23.61 -29.33
N CYS A 118 -5.92 -22.43 -28.92
CA CYS A 118 -5.58 -22.15 -27.54
C CYS A 118 -6.86 -21.68 -26.82
N PHE A 119 -7.23 -22.35 -25.74
CA PHE A 119 -8.27 -21.92 -24.82
C PHE A 119 -7.66 -21.58 -23.46
N SER A 120 -8.29 -20.62 -22.78
CA SER A 120 -7.95 -20.17 -21.43
C SER A 120 -8.22 -21.23 -20.36
#